data_AF-A0A350RJK6-F1
#
_entry.id   AF-A0A350RJK6-F1
#
_cell.length_a   1.000
_cell.length_b   1.000
_cell.length_c   1.000
_cell.angle_alpha   90.00
_cell.angle_beta   90.00
_cell.angle_gamma   90.00
#
_symmetry.space_group_name_H-M   'P 1'
#
loop_
_entity.id
_entity.type
_entity.pdbx_description
1 polymer ?
#
loop_
_entity_poly.entity_id
_entity_poly.type
_entity_poly.pdbx_seq_one_letter_code
_entity_poly.pdbx_strand_id
1 'polypeptide(L)'
;KFIEAAMKEGLRPCDTHELASVETIASTGSPLAPEGFDWVYDAVKPDVHLASFSGGTDICGCFVIGDPTSPVYRGEIQAPALGMDVAVFDDDG
;
A
#
# COMPACT_ATOMS: atom_id res chain seq x y z
N LYS A 1 11.48 -7.24 0.36
CA LYS A 1 10.08 -6.78 0.44
C LYS A 1 9.22 -7.96 0.90
N PHE A 2 8.39 -7.79 1.93
CA PHE A 2 7.70 -8.92 2.57
C PHE A 2 6.59 -9.52 1.69
N ILE A 3 5.69 -8.69 1.15
CA ILE A 3 4.58 -9.14 0.29
C ILE A 3 5.08 -9.96 -0.91
N GLU A 4 6.09 -9.46 -1.63
CA GLU A 4 6.67 -10.18 -2.77
C GLU A 4 7.35 -11.50 -2.37
N ALA A 5 7.98 -11.56 -1.19
CA ALA A 5 8.59 -12.79 -0.69
C ALA A 5 7.52 -13.82 -0.31
N ALA A 6 6.48 -13.40 0.41
CA ALA A 6 5.35 -14.25 0.77
C ALA A 6 4.63 -14.81 -0.47
N MET A 7 4.42 -13.97 -1.48
CA MET A 7 3.88 -14.38 -2.78
C MET A 7 4.77 -15.42 -3.47
N LYS A 8 6.09 -15.21 -3.52
CA LYS A 8 7.05 -16.15 -4.14
C LYS A 8 7.12 -17.51 -3.44
N GLU A 9 6.98 -17.52 -2.12
CA GLU A 9 6.89 -18.75 -1.32
C GLU A 9 5.54 -19.45 -1.44
N GLY A 10 4.60 -18.91 -2.22
CA GLY A 10 3.28 -19.49 -2.44
C GLY A 10 2.38 -19.44 -1.20
N LEU A 11 2.64 -18.51 -0.27
CA LEU A 11 1.84 -18.39 0.94
C LEU A 11 0.43 -17.91 0.60
N ARG A 12 -0.56 -18.55 1.24
CA ARG A 12 -1.98 -18.16 1.18
C ARG A 12 -2.56 -18.06 2.61
N PRO A 13 -2.31 -16.95 3.31
CA PRO A 13 -2.83 -16.75 4.67
C PRO A 13 -4.35 -16.92 4.80
N CYS A 14 -5.13 -16.60 3.76
CA CYS A 14 -6.59 -16.79 3.76
C CYS A 14 -7.02 -18.25 3.99
N ASP A 15 -6.18 -19.22 3.62
CA ASP A 15 -6.50 -20.65 3.71
C ASP A 15 -6.10 -21.26 5.06
N THR A 16 -5.34 -20.52 5.87
CA THR A 16 -4.64 -21.06 7.06
C THR A 16 -4.89 -20.28 8.35
N HIS A 17 -5.34 -19.03 8.27
CA HIS A 17 -5.51 -18.14 9.42
C HIS A 17 -6.87 -17.44 9.37
N GLU A 18 -7.44 -17.16 10.54
CA GLU A 18 -8.57 -16.24 10.65
C GLU A 18 -8.05 -14.80 10.57
N LEU A 19 -8.50 -14.04 9.58
CA LEU A 19 -8.05 -12.67 9.31
C LEU A 19 -9.18 -11.63 9.49
N ALA A 20 -10.25 -12.00 10.19
CA ALA A 20 -11.44 -11.16 10.36
C ALA A 20 -11.15 -9.81 11.03
N SER A 21 -10.14 -9.75 11.90
CA SER A 21 -9.72 -8.52 12.59
C SER A 21 -8.75 -7.65 11.77
N VAL A 22 -8.30 -8.10 10.60
CA VAL A 22 -7.37 -7.34 9.76
C VAL A 22 -8.16 -6.42 8.84
N GLU A 23 -8.10 -5.13 9.14
CA GLU A 23 -8.81 -4.08 8.38
C GLU A 23 -7.90 -3.39 7.37
N THR A 24 -6.61 -3.23 7.69
CA THR A 24 -5.64 -2.50 6.86
C THR A 24 -4.30 -3.23 6.80
N ILE A 25 -3.72 -3.28 5.60
CA ILE A 25 -2.33 -3.67 5.39
C ILE A 25 -1.61 -2.47 4.81
N ALA A 26 -0.52 -2.04 5.46
CA ALA A 26 0.28 -0.92 4.99
C ALA A 26 1.58 -1.42 4.33
N SER A 27 1.92 -0.85 3.17
CA SER A 27 3.20 -1.01 2.50
C SER A 27 3.92 0.34 2.42
N THR A 28 5.24 0.35 2.64
CA THR A 28 6.05 1.57 2.56
C THR A 28 7.47 1.30 2.09
N GLY A 29 8.20 2.36 1.76
CA GLY A 29 9.53 2.31 1.18
C GLY A 29 9.46 2.22 -0.34
N SER A 30 9.75 1.04 -0.89
CA SER A 30 9.68 0.82 -2.35
C SER A 30 8.24 0.70 -2.83
N PRO A 31 7.90 1.17 -4.05
CA PRO A 31 6.60 0.92 -4.66
C PRO A 31 6.25 -0.57 -4.63
N LEU A 32 5.00 -0.86 -4.25
CA LEU A 32 4.43 -2.19 -4.37
C LEU A 32 4.11 -2.44 -5.84
N ALA A 33 4.63 -3.53 -6.40
CA ALA A 33 4.35 -3.90 -7.78
C ALA A 33 2.86 -4.29 -7.93
N PRO A 34 2.22 -4.05 -9.09
CA PRO A 34 0.81 -4.37 -9.32
C PRO A 34 0.43 -5.81 -8.94
N GLU A 35 1.30 -6.78 -9.22
CA GLU A 35 1.07 -8.20 -8.90
C GLU A 35 0.98 -8.43 -7.38
N GLY A 36 1.66 -7.61 -6.59
CA GLY A 36 1.58 -7.63 -5.14
C GLY A 36 0.22 -7.17 -4.62
N PHE A 37 -0.45 -6.23 -5.29
CA PHE A 37 -1.82 -5.84 -4.96
C PHE A 37 -2.77 -7.02 -5.22
N ASP A 38 -2.68 -7.61 -6.41
CA ASP A 38 -3.53 -8.73 -6.82
C ASP A 38 -3.38 -9.92 -5.85
N TRP A 39 -2.15 -10.24 -5.45
CA TRP A 39 -1.89 -11.31 -4.47
C TRP A 39 -2.48 -11.01 -3.09
N VAL A 40 -2.42 -9.77 -2.59
CA VAL A 40 -3.03 -9.43 -1.29
C VAL A 40 -4.53 -9.68 -1.31
N TYR A 41 -5.22 -9.22 -2.36
CA TYR A 41 -6.66 -9.38 -2.46
C TYR A 41 -7.09 -10.84 -2.71
N ASP A 42 -6.28 -11.63 -3.41
CA ASP A 42 -6.57 -13.05 -3.70
C ASP A 42 -6.19 -14.02 -2.57
N ALA A 43 -5.01 -13.84 -1.97
CA ALA A 43 -4.38 -14.82 -1.08
C ALA A 43 -4.33 -14.40 0.39
N VAL A 44 -4.55 -13.12 0.69
CA VAL A 44 -4.56 -12.60 2.07
C VAL A 44 -5.97 -12.28 2.51
N LYS A 45 -6.61 -11.25 1.95
CA LYS A 45 -7.97 -10.84 2.33
C LYS A 45 -8.60 -9.94 1.25
N PRO A 46 -9.77 -10.28 0.69
CA PRO A 46 -10.35 -9.59 -0.46
C PRO A 46 -10.93 -8.20 -0.14
N ASP A 47 -11.25 -7.94 1.12
CA ASP A 47 -11.89 -6.70 1.60
C ASP A 47 -10.96 -5.87 2.52
N VAL A 48 -9.65 -6.14 2.50
CA VAL A 48 -8.67 -5.36 3.28
C VAL A 48 -8.36 -4.03 2.61
N HIS A 49 -8.17 -2.97 3.39
CA HIS A 49 -7.61 -1.73 2.86
C HIS A 49 -6.10 -1.88 2.69
N LEU A 50 -5.64 -2.08 1.44
CA LEU A 50 -4.22 -2.11 1.11
C LEU A 50 -3.70 -0.70 0.85
N ALA A 51 -3.04 -0.12 1.84
CA ALA A 51 -2.59 1.26 1.83
C ALA A 51 -1.08 1.33 1.51
N SER A 52 -0.71 2.08 0.48
CA SER A 52 0.68 2.39 0.16
C SER A 52 1.06 3.76 0.74
N PHE A 53 2.21 3.87 1.38
CA PHE A 53 2.70 5.09 2.03
C PHE A 53 4.07 5.48 1.48
N SER A 54 4.23 6.75 1.11
CA SER A 54 5.52 7.34 0.79
C SER A 54 5.86 8.45 1.77
N GLY A 55 6.88 8.20 2.57
CA GLY A 55 7.39 9.11 3.58
C GLY A 55 8.90 9.12 3.63
N GLY A 56 9.43 9.98 4.49
CA GLY A 56 10.86 10.22 4.62
C GLY A 56 11.27 10.41 6.06
N THR A 57 12.46 9.91 6.38
CA THR A 57 13.08 10.11 7.70
C THR A 57 13.20 11.59 8.04
N ASP A 58 13.46 12.44 7.04
CA ASP A 58 13.64 13.88 7.15
C ASP A 58 12.46 14.59 7.81
N ILE A 59 11.24 14.16 7.51
CA ILE A 59 10.01 14.76 8.04
C ILE A 59 9.34 13.92 9.12
N CYS A 60 9.89 12.74 9.45
CA CYS A 60 9.26 11.75 10.33
C CYS A 60 7.78 11.51 9.98
N GLY A 61 7.48 11.45 8.68
CA GLY A 61 6.12 11.56 8.15
C GLY A 61 6.01 11.19 6.68
N CYS A 62 4.82 11.37 6.10
CA CYS A 62 4.50 10.99 4.73
C CYS A 62 4.06 12.19 3.88
N PHE A 63 4.46 12.21 2.62
CA PHE A 63 3.95 13.16 1.63
C PHE A 63 2.63 12.67 1.01
N VAL A 64 2.54 11.37 0.72
CA VAL A 64 1.34 10.69 0.19
C VAL A 64 1.05 9.42 0.98
N ILE A 65 -0.23 9.11 1.19
CA ILE A 65 -0.74 8.10 2.13
C ILE A 65 -1.91 7.30 1.52
N GLY A 66 -2.37 6.28 2.26
CA GLY A 66 -3.67 5.65 2.01
C GLY A 66 -4.84 6.51 2.52
N ASP A 67 -5.96 6.41 1.83
CA ASP A 67 -7.23 7.05 2.18
C ASP A 67 -8.32 5.96 2.26
N PRO A 68 -8.83 5.64 3.47
CA PRO A 68 -9.85 4.60 3.63
C PRO A 68 -11.22 4.99 3.04
N THR A 69 -11.41 6.25 2.62
CA THR A 69 -12.65 6.75 2.02
C THR A 69 -12.63 6.76 0.49
N SER A 70 -11.47 6.47 -0.11
CA SER A 70 -11.25 6.46 -1.56
C SER A 70 -10.92 5.07 -2.08
N PRO A 71 -11.14 4.79 -3.38
CA PRO A 71 -10.72 3.53 -4.00
C PRO A 71 -9.19 3.39 -3.97
N VAL A 72 -8.72 2.13 -3.93
CA VAL A 72 -7.32 1.76 -4.13
C VAL A 72 -7.13 1.41 -5.59
N TYR A 73 -6.11 2.00 -6.23
CA TYR A 73 -5.68 1.65 -7.59
C TYR A 73 -4.31 0.99 -7.54
N ARG A 74 -4.15 -0.11 -8.28
CA ARG A 74 -2.91 -0.88 -8.35
C ARG A 74 -1.75 0.01 -8.81
N GLY A 75 -0.63 -0.05 -8.09
CA GLY A 75 0.58 0.73 -8.42
C GLY A 75 0.51 2.22 -8.07
N GLU A 76 -0.56 2.68 -7.43
CA GLU A 76 -0.75 4.09 -7.06
C GLU A 76 -0.76 4.28 -5.53
N ILE A 77 -0.50 5.51 -5.09
CA ILE A 77 -0.73 5.97 -3.72
C ILE A 77 -1.96 6.90 -3.76
N GLN A 78 -2.90 6.70 -2.85
CA GLN A 78 -4.27 7.23 -3.01
C GLN A 78 -4.35 8.75 -2.94
N ALA A 79 -3.65 9.38 -1.99
CA ALA A 79 -3.79 10.82 -1.78
C ALA A 79 -2.55 11.45 -1.11
N PRO A 80 -2.33 12.76 -1.28
CA PRO A 80 -1.47 13.54 -0.39
C PRO A 80 -1.91 13.44 1.07
N ALA A 81 -0.95 13.46 2.00
CA ALA A 81 -1.27 13.56 3.41
C ALA A 81 -1.95 14.90 3.72
N LEU A 82 -2.87 14.93 4.69
CA LEU A 82 -3.54 16.16 5.09
C LEU A 82 -2.52 17.23 5.51
N GLY A 83 -2.66 18.42 4.94
CA GLY A 83 -1.73 19.54 5.16
C GLY A 83 -0.49 19.54 4.26
N MET A 84 -0.33 18.56 3.37
CA MET A 84 0.74 18.54 2.37
C MET A 84 0.24 19.09 1.03
N ASP A 85 0.86 20.15 0.54
CA ASP A 85 0.68 20.69 -0.81
C ASP A 85 1.68 20.03 -1.76
N VAL A 86 1.37 18.81 -2.20
CA VAL A 86 2.26 17.99 -3.03
C VAL A 86 2.06 18.33 -4.50
N ALA A 87 3.14 18.66 -5.20
CA ALA A 87 3.16 18.94 -6.63
C ALA A 87 4.26 18.14 -7.34
N VAL A 88 4.08 17.94 -8.65
CA VAL A 88 5.08 17.38 -9.56
C VAL A 88 5.46 18.49 -10.52
N PHE A 89 6.75 18.79 -10.58
CA PHE A 89 7.34 19.84 -11.41
C PHE A 89 8.16 19.22 -12.53
N ASP A 90 8.31 19.93 -13.63
CA ASP A 90 9.25 19.57 -14.69
C ASP A 90 10.60 20.26 -14.47
N ASP A 91 11.48 20.25 -15.49
CA ASP A 91 12.82 20.83 -15.37
C ASP A 91 12.79 22.38 -15.27
N ASP A 92 11.70 23.02 -15.71
CA ASP A 92 11.50 24.47 -15.63
C ASP A 92 10.75 24.91 -14.36
N GLY A 93 10.18 23.95 -13.62
CA GLY A 93 9.33 24.17 -12.45
C GLY A 93 7.88 23.88 -12.79
#